data_AF-A0A3N0GNA7-F1
#
_entry.id   AF-A0A3N0GNA7-F1
#
_cell.length_a   1.000
_cell.length_b   1.000
_cell.length_c   1.000
_cell.angle_alpha   90.00
_cell.angle_beta   90.00
_cell.angle_gamma   90.00
#
_symmetry.space_group_name_H-M   'P 1'
#
loop_
_entity.id
_entity.type
_entity.pdbx_description
1 polymer ?
#
loop_
_entity_poly.entity_id
_entity_poly.type
_entity_poly.pdbx_seq_one_letter_code
_entity_poly.pdbx_strand_id
1 'polypeptide(L)'
;MKHLRKIMAAGLLALTLAAATIGGVAVASGVPSGQRVLGQSVVEPVYDADNAGAIGFISTPQHAGLHSDAEAQAPLYLPVYPTGSTVGQLICPHTPVDTCPDHGPGIAGVAQAMEPGVYGAGVIGHDHVAQLRGAGFHVALEPIVVLFTSRAAADEHLTTRAAIDAAITRGDAIAVPLEAAALHGEQVSHRVWNLANPVQ
;
A
#
# COMPACT_ATOMS: atom_id res chain seq x y z
N MET A 1 34.83 67.15 -18.39
CA MET A 1 36.17 67.25 -17.76
C MET A 1 36.39 65.98 -16.97
N LYS A 2 37.22 65.05 -17.50
CA LYS A 2 38.54 64.69 -16.94
C LYS A 2 38.41 64.31 -15.44
N HIS A 3 38.52 63.05 -15.04
CA HIS A 3 39.79 62.32 -15.04
C HIS A 3 39.68 60.81 -15.27
N LEU A 4 40.74 60.34 -15.90
CA LEU A 4 41.04 59.01 -16.40
C LEU A 4 42.25 58.46 -15.62
N ARG A 5 42.33 57.12 -15.51
CA ARG A 5 43.48 56.26 -15.12
C ARG A 5 43.73 56.11 -13.60
N LYS A 6 44.02 54.92 -13.06
CA LYS A 6 45.01 53.92 -13.52
C LYS A 6 44.64 52.47 -13.17
N ILE A 7 45.12 51.59 -14.05
CA ILE A 7 45.18 50.13 -14.00
C ILE A 7 46.21 49.68 -12.95
N MET A 8 45.92 48.61 -12.19
CA MET A 8 46.91 47.57 -11.85
C MET A 8 46.23 46.20 -11.80
N ALA A 9 46.89 45.25 -12.44
CA ALA A 9 46.50 43.88 -12.65
C ALA A 9 46.86 42.97 -11.46
N ALA A 10 46.37 41.73 -11.57
CA ALA A 10 46.93 40.46 -11.08
C ALA A 10 46.20 39.84 -9.87
N GLY A 11 45.70 38.62 -10.08
CA GLY A 11 45.17 37.76 -9.03
C GLY A 11 44.28 36.65 -9.57
N LEU A 12 44.87 35.75 -10.37
CA LEU A 12 44.25 34.49 -10.79
C LEU A 12 43.99 33.62 -9.54
N LEU A 13 42.74 33.27 -9.25
CA LEU A 13 42.41 32.10 -8.44
C LEU A 13 41.05 31.53 -8.88
N ALA A 14 41.06 30.84 -10.01
CA ALA A 14 39.95 29.96 -10.40
C ALA A 14 40.12 28.64 -9.63
N LEU A 15 39.38 28.49 -8.53
CA LEU A 15 39.21 27.21 -7.85
C LEU A 15 37.73 27.03 -7.51
N THR A 16 36.89 26.84 -8.51
CA THR A 16 35.53 26.32 -8.31
C THR A 16 35.57 24.81 -8.46
N LEU A 17 35.60 24.18 -7.30
CA LEU A 17 35.43 22.76 -7.00
C LEU A 17 34.41 22.09 -7.95
N ALA A 18 34.89 21.21 -8.82
CA ALA A 18 34.03 20.25 -9.50
C ALA A 18 33.57 19.22 -8.45
N ALA A 19 32.48 19.54 -7.75
CA ALA A 19 31.77 18.56 -6.95
C ALA A 19 31.15 17.56 -7.92
N ALA A 20 31.84 16.45 -8.14
CA ALA A 20 31.27 15.26 -8.73
C ALA A 20 30.11 14.82 -7.82
N THR A 21 28.89 15.24 -8.14
CA THR A 21 27.70 14.60 -7.62
C THR A 21 27.65 13.21 -8.24
N ILE A 22 28.29 12.24 -7.60
CA ILE A 22 27.87 10.84 -7.70
C ILE A 22 26.55 10.77 -6.92
N GLY A 23 25.51 11.35 -7.52
CA GLY A 23 24.15 10.98 -7.20
C GLY A 23 24.00 9.57 -7.72
N GLY A 24 24.18 8.58 -6.84
CA GLY A 24 23.70 7.24 -7.13
C GLY A 24 22.27 7.39 -7.61
N VAL A 25 21.98 6.90 -8.81
CA VAL A 25 20.61 6.70 -9.27
C VAL A 25 19.94 5.82 -8.23
N ALA A 26 19.15 6.44 -7.35
CA ALA A 26 18.18 5.71 -6.56
C ALA A 26 17.23 5.09 -7.59
N VAL A 27 17.44 3.82 -7.90
CA VAL A 27 16.39 2.98 -8.48
C VAL A 27 15.21 3.18 -7.55
N ALA A 28 14.10 3.73 -8.08
CA ALA A 28 12.85 3.75 -7.34
C ALA A 28 12.64 2.32 -6.85
N SER A 29 12.68 2.10 -5.53
CA SER A 29 12.30 0.81 -4.99
C SER A 29 10.87 0.59 -5.47
N GLY A 30 10.62 -0.50 -6.20
CA GLY A 30 9.26 -0.86 -6.62
C GLY A 30 8.31 -0.89 -5.42
N VAL A 31 7.00 -0.89 -5.70
CA VAL A 31 5.98 -0.98 -4.65
C VAL A 31 6.31 -2.21 -3.79
N PRO A 32 6.52 -2.08 -2.46
CA PRO A 32 6.71 -3.22 -1.59
C PRO A 32 5.52 -4.15 -1.73
N SER A 33 5.77 -5.46 -1.83
CA SER A 33 4.74 -6.42 -2.21
C SER A 33 4.93 -7.74 -1.49
N GLY A 34 3.79 -8.42 -1.28
CA GLY A 34 3.65 -9.70 -0.64
C GLY A 34 3.70 -9.62 0.89
N GLN A 35 3.22 -10.69 1.50
CA GLN A 35 3.35 -10.88 2.93
C GLN A 35 4.76 -11.39 3.28
N ARG A 36 5.28 -10.94 4.42
CA ARG A 36 6.54 -11.44 5.00
C ARG A 36 6.32 -11.96 6.40
N VAL A 37 7.22 -12.80 6.90
CA VAL A 37 7.20 -13.32 8.26
C VAL A 37 8.43 -12.89 9.03
N LEU A 38 8.20 -12.38 10.24
CA LEU A 38 9.23 -12.13 11.24
C LEU A 38 8.78 -12.75 12.57
N GLY A 39 9.47 -13.80 13.02
CA GLY A 39 9.10 -14.52 14.24
C GLY A 39 7.73 -15.20 14.10
N GLN A 40 6.75 -14.74 14.89
CA GLN A 40 5.37 -15.24 14.87
C GLN A 40 4.39 -14.18 14.36
N SER A 41 4.85 -13.28 13.51
CA SER A 41 4.01 -12.25 12.90
C SER A 41 4.17 -12.24 11.39
N VAL A 42 3.07 -11.93 10.70
CA VAL A 42 3.03 -11.57 9.29
C VAL A 42 3.18 -10.05 9.20
N VAL A 43 4.04 -9.56 8.33
CA VAL A 43 4.29 -8.14 8.08
C VAL A 43 3.95 -7.84 6.63
N GLU A 44 3.08 -6.87 6.41
CA GLU A 44 2.53 -6.56 5.09
C GLU A 44 2.60 -5.07 4.78
N PRO A 45 2.79 -4.69 3.51
CA PRO A 45 2.68 -3.29 3.12
C PRO A 45 1.23 -2.84 3.13
N VAL A 46 1.02 -1.54 3.31
CA VAL A 46 -0.30 -0.92 3.29
C VAL A 46 -0.18 0.51 2.78
N TYR A 47 -1.08 0.93 1.89
CA TYR A 47 -1.21 2.33 1.52
C TYR A 47 -1.76 3.13 2.69
N ASP A 48 -1.18 4.31 2.92
CA ASP A 48 -1.68 5.27 3.88
C ASP A 48 -2.98 5.89 3.35
N ALA A 49 -4.08 5.55 4.01
CA ALA A 49 -5.42 6.00 3.63
C ALA A 49 -5.55 7.52 3.50
N ASP A 50 -4.76 8.29 4.26
CA ASP A 50 -4.82 9.74 4.34
C ASP A 50 -3.74 10.44 3.50
N ASN A 51 -2.73 9.70 3.02
CA ASN A 51 -1.58 10.25 2.31
C ASN A 51 -1.33 9.48 1.01
N ALA A 52 -1.93 9.96 -0.09
CA ALA A 52 -1.84 9.33 -1.41
C ALA A 52 -0.39 8.98 -1.80
N GLY A 53 -0.18 7.71 -2.15
CA GLY A 53 1.13 7.18 -2.58
C GLY A 53 2.12 6.90 -1.44
N ALA A 54 1.80 7.21 -0.19
CA ALA A 54 2.60 6.78 0.94
C ALA A 54 2.27 5.33 1.31
N ILE A 55 3.30 4.56 1.64
CA ILE A 55 3.20 3.15 2.04
C ILE A 55 3.85 2.99 3.41
N GLY A 56 3.17 2.29 4.31
CA GLY A 56 3.73 1.81 5.56
C GLY A 56 3.62 0.29 5.66
N PHE A 57 3.75 -0.23 6.89
CA PHE A 57 3.69 -1.66 7.14
C PHE A 57 2.87 -1.93 8.39
N ILE A 58 2.10 -3.00 8.36
CA ILE A 58 1.36 -3.54 9.50
C ILE A 58 1.93 -4.91 9.84
N SER A 59 1.99 -5.22 11.14
CA SER A 59 2.38 -6.52 11.68
C SER A 59 1.18 -7.16 12.37
N THR A 60 0.89 -8.40 11.97
CA THR A 60 -0.21 -9.23 12.46
C THR A 60 0.35 -10.47 13.14
N PRO A 61 0.19 -10.65 14.46
CA PRO A 61 0.60 -11.88 15.12
C PRO A 61 -0.20 -13.09 14.62
N GLN A 62 0.49 -14.16 14.28
CA GLN A 62 -0.08 -15.43 13.89
C GLN A 62 -0.67 -16.14 15.13
N HIS A 63 -1.82 -16.78 14.96
CA HIS A 63 -2.50 -17.58 15.98
C HIS A 63 -2.90 -16.83 17.26
N ALA A 64 -2.83 -15.49 17.26
CA ALA A 64 -3.32 -14.69 18.37
C ALA A 64 -4.85 -14.63 18.33
N GLY A 65 -5.51 -15.04 19.42
CA GLY A 65 -6.95 -14.84 19.58
C GLY A 65 -7.27 -13.35 19.65
N LEU A 66 -8.33 -12.92 18.98
CA LEU A 66 -8.84 -11.56 19.05
C LEU A 66 -10.08 -11.52 19.95
N HIS A 67 -10.08 -10.62 20.93
CA HIS A 67 -11.30 -10.18 21.60
C HIS A 67 -11.70 -8.86 20.95
N SER A 68 -12.48 -8.95 19.88
CA SER A 68 -12.91 -7.78 19.13
C SER A 68 -14.07 -7.08 19.85
N ASP A 69 -14.00 -5.75 19.87
CA ASP A 69 -15.11 -4.86 20.18
C ASP A 69 -15.33 -4.00 18.93
N ALA A 70 -16.56 -3.87 18.46
CA ALA A 70 -16.86 -3.12 17.24
C ALA A 70 -16.42 -1.65 17.34
N GLU A 71 -16.48 -1.07 18.53
CA GLU A 71 -16.06 0.32 18.79
C GLU A 71 -14.53 0.49 18.87
N ALA A 72 -13.79 -0.62 18.99
CA ALA A 72 -12.33 -0.62 19.09
C ALA A 72 -11.62 -1.02 17.79
N GLN A 73 -12.37 -1.25 16.70
CA GLN A 73 -11.84 -1.66 15.41
C GLN A 73 -11.56 -0.47 14.49
N ALA A 74 -10.47 -0.57 13.73
CA ALA A 74 -10.20 0.31 12.60
C ALA A 74 -10.34 -0.47 11.29
N PRO A 75 -10.82 0.17 10.20
CA PRO A 75 -10.99 -0.52 8.94
C PRO A 75 -9.63 -0.77 8.24
N LEU A 76 -9.47 -1.98 7.72
CA LEU A 76 -8.47 -2.35 6.73
C LEU A 76 -9.19 -2.62 5.41
N TYR A 77 -9.15 -1.66 4.49
CA TYR A 77 -9.80 -1.82 3.20
C TYR A 77 -8.96 -2.67 2.26
N LEU A 78 -9.63 -3.56 1.54
CA LEU A 78 -9.04 -4.50 0.59
C LEU A 78 -9.66 -4.31 -0.81
N PRO A 79 -9.25 -3.30 -1.60
CA PRO A 79 -9.67 -3.18 -2.99
C PRO A 79 -9.18 -4.36 -3.83
N VAL A 80 -10.11 -5.12 -4.41
CA VAL A 80 -9.80 -6.35 -5.16
C VAL A 80 -9.91 -6.08 -6.65
N TYR A 81 -8.88 -6.47 -7.41
CA TYR A 81 -8.81 -6.21 -8.85
C TYR A 81 -9.05 -7.51 -9.65
N PRO A 82 -10.06 -7.54 -10.53
CA PRO A 82 -10.38 -8.72 -11.34
C PRO A 82 -9.30 -8.99 -12.40
N THR A 83 -9.26 -10.22 -12.89
CA THR A 83 -8.47 -10.59 -14.08
C THR A 83 -8.75 -9.62 -15.23
N GLY A 84 -7.70 -8.99 -15.76
CA GLY A 84 -7.76 -8.05 -16.88
C GLY A 84 -7.81 -6.57 -16.48
N SER A 85 -7.85 -6.26 -15.18
CA SER A 85 -7.63 -4.88 -14.69
C SER A 85 -6.25 -4.36 -15.12
N THR A 86 -6.20 -3.07 -15.43
CA THR A 86 -5.01 -2.35 -15.91
C THR A 86 -4.29 -1.56 -14.82
N VAL A 87 -4.71 -1.70 -13.57
CA VAL A 87 -3.97 -1.13 -12.43
C VAL A 87 -2.56 -1.70 -12.42
N GLY A 88 -1.61 -0.87 -11.95
CA GLY A 88 -0.19 -1.19 -11.97
C GLY A 88 0.20 -2.29 -10.98
N GLN A 89 1.39 -2.15 -10.40
CA GLN A 89 1.87 -3.08 -9.39
C GLN A 89 0.98 -3.02 -8.14
N LEU A 90 0.49 -4.19 -7.71
CA LEU A 90 -0.28 -4.35 -6.48
C LEU A 90 0.63 -4.69 -5.30
N ILE A 91 0.19 -4.35 -4.10
CA ILE A 91 0.84 -4.75 -2.86
C ILE A 91 0.65 -6.27 -2.63
N CYS A 92 -0.55 -6.82 -2.89
CA CYS A 92 -0.85 -8.25 -2.73
C CYS A 92 -1.26 -8.89 -4.08
N PRO A 93 -0.33 -9.09 -5.03
CA PRO A 93 -0.62 -9.78 -6.28
C PRO A 93 -0.94 -11.26 -6.03
N HIS A 94 -1.95 -11.75 -6.76
CA HIS A 94 -2.38 -13.16 -6.80
C HIS A 94 -1.86 -13.88 -8.05
N THR A 95 -1.45 -13.13 -9.07
CA THR A 95 -0.95 -13.67 -10.34
C THR A 95 0.39 -13.04 -10.70
N PRO A 96 1.32 -13.79 -11.33
CA PRO A 96 1.22 -15.21 -11.65
C PRO A 96 1.36 -16.15 -10.44
N VAL A 97 1.80 -15.63 -9.30
CA VAL A 97 1.95 -16.37 -8.03
C VAL A 97 1.36 -15.52 -6.93
N ASP A 98 0.57 -16.14 -6.05
CA ASP A 98 0.03 -15.46 -4.88
C ASP A 98 1.15 -15.14 -3.89
N THR A 99 1.25 -13.88 -3.53
CA THR A 99 2.27 -13.37 -2.60
C THR A 99 1.73 -13.18 -1.18
N CYS A 100 0.44 -13.44 -0.97
CA CYS A 100 -0.24 -13.37 0.32
C CYS A 100 -1.08 -14.64 0.56
N PRO A 101 -0.46 -15.85 0.60
CA PRO A 101 -1.19 -17.11 0.66
C PRO A 101 -2.08 -17.31 1.90
N ASP A 102 -1.89 -16.56 2.99
CA ASP A 102 -2.71 -16.72 4.19
C ASP A 102 -4.14 -16.17 4.05
N HIS A 103 -4.36 -15.17 3.20
CA HIS A 103 -5.69 -14.58 2.97
C HIS A 103 -6.05 -14.41 1.49
N GLY A 104 -5.07 -14.38 0.57
CA GLY A 104 -5.28 -14.18 -0.86
C GLY A 104 -6.38 -15.05 -1.47
N PRO A 105 -6.34 -16.39 -1.28
CA PRO A 105 -7.38 -17.29 -1.78
C PRO A 105 -8.78 -16.99 -1.19
N GLY A 106 -8.84 -16.59 0.08
CA GLY A 106 -10.09 -16.20 0.75
C GLY A 106 -10.69 -14.93 0.15
N ILE A 107 -9.87 -13.89 -0.03
CA ILE A 107 -10.29 -12.63 -0.66
C ILE A 107 -10.76 -12.84 -2.10
N ALA A 108 -10.02 -13.65 -2.87
CA ALA A 108 -10.40 -14.02 -4.22
C ALA A 108 -11.77 -14.75 -4.25
N GLY A 109 -11.99 -15.65 -3.30
CA GLY A 109 -13.24 -16.38 -3.12
C GLY A 109 -14.42 -15.45 -2.79
N VAL A 110 -14.23 -14.49 -1.88
CA VAL A 110 -15.25 -13.48 -1.57
C VAL A 110 -15.62 -12.67 -2.81
N ALA A 111 -14.62 -12.18 -3.55
CA ALA A 111 -14.86 -11.39 -4.75
C ALA A 111 -15.66 -12.17 -5.82
N GLN A 112 -15.28 -13.43 -6.06
CA GLN A 112 -15.96 -14.32 -7.00
C GLN A 112 -17.38 -14.68 -6.58
N ALA A 113 -17.64 -14.82 -5.27
CA ALA A 113 -18.96 -15.15 -4.75
C ALA A 113 -19.92 -13.96 -4.79
N MET A 114 -19.43 -12.76 -4.47
CA MET A 114 -20.25 -11.55 -4.33
C MET A 114 -20.52 -10.88 -5.68
N GLU A 115 -19.50 -10.80 -6.55
CA GLU A 115 -19.58 -10.11 -7.83
C GLU A 115 -19.11 -11.02 -8.99
N PRO A 116 -19.77 -12.17 -9.23
CA PRO A 116 -19.32 -13.17 -10.21
C PRO A 116 -19.23 -12.63 -11.64
N GLY A 117 -20.04 -11.62 -12.01
CA GLY A 117 -19.97 -10.97 -13.32
C GLY A 117 -18.66 -10.20 -13.57
N VAL A 118 -18.04 -9.70 -12.50
CA VAL A 118 -16.77 -8.96 -12.56
C VAL A 118 -15.58 -9.89 -12.31
N TYR A 119 -15.70 -10.78 -11.33
CA TYR A 119 -14.59 -11.58 -10.81
C TYR A 119 -14.59 -13.04 -11.25
N GLY A 120 -15.57 -13.52 -12.03
CA GLY A 120 -15.68 -14.94 -12.42
C GLY A 120 -14.50 -15.50 -13.23
N ALA A 121 -13.63 -14.64 -13.75
CA ALA A 121 -12.38 -15.02 -14.41
C ALA A 121 -11.16 -15.02 -13.46
N GLY A 122 -11.38 -14.83 -12.17
CA GLY A 122 -10.36 -14.65 -11.15
C GLY A 122 -10.03 -13.18 -10.86
N VAL A 123 -8.96 -13.02 -10.07
CA VAL A 123 -8.42 -11.74 -9.61
C VAL A 123 -6.94 -11.68 -9.94
N ILE A 124 -6.41 -10.48 -10.23
CA ILE A 124 -4.97 -10.27 -10.37
C ILE A 124 -4.29 -10.03 -9.01
N GLY A 125 -5.07 -9.64 -7.99
CA GLY A 125 -4.62 -9.34 -6.64
C GLY A 125 -5.53 -8.35 -5.95
N HIS A 126 -5.04 -7.82 -4.84
CA HIS A 126 -5.68 -6.73 -4.10
C HIS A 126 -4.63 -5.84 -3.45
N ASP A 127 -5.06 -4.73 -2.86
CA ASP A 127 -4.23 -3.85 -2.05
C ASP A 127 -4.74 -3.78 -0.62
N HIS A 128 -3.89 -3.30 0.28
CA HIS A 128 -4.24 -2.90 1.63
C HIS A 128 -4.29 -1.39 1.72
N VAL A 129 -5.37 -0.83 2.27
CA VAL A 129 -5.49 0.60 2.55
C VAL A 129 -5.98 0.77 3.99
N ALA A 130 -5.16 1.41 4.82
CA ALA A 130 -5.48 1.64 6.24
C ALA A 130 -4.98 3.00 6.71
N GLN A 131 -5.61 3.51 7.75
CA GLN A 131 -5.13 4.71 8.42
C GLN A 131 -3.88 4.38 9.24
N LEU A 132 -2.74 4.97 8.85
CA LEU A 132 -1.46 4.72 9.51
C LEU A 132 -1.14 5.73 10.63
N ARG A 133 -1.86 6.87 10.72
CA ARG A 133 -1.62 7.93 11.71
C ARG A 133 -2.94 8.52 12.22
N GLY A 134 -3.13 8.55 13.55
CA GLY A 134 -4.37 9.02 14.23
C GLY A 134 -5.48 7.96 14.22
N ALA A 135 -6.43 7.85 15.16
CA ALA A 135 -6.71 8.55 16.42
C ALA A 135 -6.94 7.53 17.58
N GLY A 136 -6.13 6.46 17.63
CA GLY A 136 -6.23 5.44 18.68
C GLY A 136 -5.16 4.36 18.56
N PHE A 137 -4.92 3.63 19.65
CA PHE A 137 -4.19 2.36 19.61
C PHE A 137 -5.18 1.28 19.16
N HIS A 138 -5.43 1.20 17.86
CA HIS A 138 -6.27 0.17 17.28
C HIS A 138 -5.42 -1.08 17.08
N VAL A 139 -5.54 -2.01 18.03
CA VAL A 139 -4.96 -3.34 17.84
C VAL A 139 -5.85 -4.17 16.94
N ALA A 140 -7.16 -3.91 16.88
CA ALA A 140 -8.08 -4.66 16.05
C ALA A 140 -8.29 -3.97 14.69
N LEU A 141 -8.02 -4.69 13.60
CA LEU A 141 -8.35 -4.29 12.24
C LEU A 141 -9.51 -5.14 11.72
N GLU A 142 -10.51 -4.49 11.13
CA GLU A 142 -11.60 -5.15 10.43
C GLU A 142 -11.32 -5.15 8.92
N PRO A 143 -11.18 -6.32 8.28
CA PRO A 143 -11.08 -6.39 6.83
C PRO A 143 -12.40 -5.95 6.17
N ILE A 144 -12.33 -4.97 5.28
CA ILE A 144 -13.44 -4.52 4.45
C ILE A 144 -13.06 -4.73 2.99
N VAL A 145 -13.63 -5.75 2.37
CA VAL A 145 -13.37 -6.05 0.96
C VAL A 145 -14.09 -5.04 0.09
N VAL A 146 -13.35 -4.35 -0.77
CA VAL A 146 -13.89 -3.36 -1.71
C VAL A 146 -13.93 -3.99 -3.09
N LEU A 147 -15.13 -4.21 -3.61
CA LEU A 147 -15.37 -4.89 -4.88
C LEU A 147 -15.91 -3.91 -5.91
N PHE A 148 -15.35 -3.93 -7.12
CA PHE A 148 -15.88 -3.14 -8.22
C PHE A 148 -17.16 -3.76 -8.78
N THR A 149 -18.11 -2.92 -9.16
CA THR A 149 -19.40 -3.34 -9.73
C THR A 149 -19.34 -3.53 -11.25
N SER A 150 -18.21 -3.15 -11.88
CA SER A 150 -17.95 -3.38 -13.30
C SER A 150 -16.46 -3.53 -13.58
N ARG A 151 -16.12 -4.17 -14.70
CA ARG A 151 -14.72 -4.30 -15.17
C ARG A 151 -14.08 -2.96 -15.49
N ALA A 152 -14.83 -2.01 -16.04
CA ALA A 152 -14.31 -0.68 -16.39
C ALA A 152 -13.98 0.13 -15.14
N ALA A 153 -14.80 0.03 -14.08
CA ALA A 153 -14.52 0.66 -12.80
C ALA A 153 -13.23 0.10 -12.16
N ALA A 154 -12.94 -1.17 -12.39
CA ALA A 154 -11.78 -1.85 -11.82
C ALA A 154 -10.42 -1.44 -12.42
N ASP A 155 -10.37 -0.48 -13.35
CA ASP A 155 -9.14 0.15 -13.83
C ASP A 155 -8.72 1.37 -12.98
N GLU A 156 -9.54 1.79 -12.00
CA GLU A 156 -9.17 2.81 -11.03
C GLU A 156 -8.39 2.20 -9.85
N HIS A 157 -7.15 2.65 -9.64
CA HIS A 157 -6.31 2.17 -8.53
C HIS A 157 -6.67 2.87 -7.21
N LEU A 158 -7.46 2.19 -6.37
CA LEU A 158 -7.97 2.73 -5.10
C LEU A 158 -6.93 2.60 -3.98
N THR A 159 -6.13 3.65 -3.78
CA THR A 159 -5.02 3.65 -2.79
C THR A 159 -5.24 4.58 -1.59
N THR A 160 -6.40 5.23 -1.50
CA THR A 160 -6.75 6.15 -0.40
C THR A 160 -8.18 5.94 0.05
N ARG A 161 -8.49 6.34 1.30
CA ARG A 161 -9.87 6.29 1.81
C ARG A 161 -10.81 7.17 0.97
N ALA A 162 -10.36 8.36 0.59
CA ALA A 162 -11.15 9.27 -0.22
C ALA A 162 -11.50 8.70 -1.61
N ALA A 163 -10.57 7.98 -2.26
CA ALA A 163 -10.83 7.31 -3.53
C ALA A 163 -11.85 6.17 -3.37
N ILE A 164 -11.71 5.36 -2.32
CA ILE A 164 -12.65 4.28 -2.00
C ILE A 164 -14.06 4.84 -1.78
N ASP A 165 -14.19 5.86 -0.91
CA ASP A 165 -15.49 6.49 -0.61
C ASP A 165 -16.11 7.10 -1.88
N ALA A 166 -15.29 7.69 -2.76
CA ALA A 166 -15.76 8.25 -4.03
C ALA A 166 -16.25 7.16 -4.98
N ALA A 167 -15.53 6.04 -5.13
CA ALA A 167 -15.95 4.92 -5.96
C ALA A 167 -17.27 4.30 -5.47
N ILE A 168 -17.41 4.12 -4.14
CA ILE A 168 -18.66 3.65 -3.53
C ILE A 168 -19.80 4.63 -3.79
N THR A 169 -19.56 5.93 -3.58
CA THR A 169 -20.58 6.97 -3.79
C THR A 169 -21.08 7.01 -5.24
N ARG A 170 -20.21 6.75 -6.22
CA ARG A 170 -20.59 6.69 -7.64
C ARG A 170 -21.25 5.37 -8.03
N GLY A 171 -21.25 4.36 -7.16
CA GLY A 171 -21.73 3.01 -7.45
C GLY A 171 -20.73 2.16 -8.25
N ASP A 172 -19.49 2.61 -8.37
CA ASP A 172 -18.40 1.91 -9.06
C ASP A 172 -17.81 0.77 -8.20
N ALA A 173 -18.02 0.83 -6.88
CA ALA A 173 -17.60 -0.18 -5.93
C ALA A 173 -18.63 -0.38 -4.79
N ILE A 174 -18.53 -1.53 -4.12
CA ILE A 174 -19.25 -1.86 -2.89
C ILE A 174 -18.25 -2.25 -1.79
N ALA A 175 -18.63 -2.02 -0.53
CA ALA A 175 -17.86 -2.45 0.63
C ALA A 175 -18.53 -3.68 1.26
N VAL A 176 -17.74 -4.72 1.53
CA VAL A 176 -18.16 -5.98 2.15
C VAL A 176 -17.36 -6.15 3.45
N PRO A 177 -17.93 -5.75 4.61
CA PRO A 177 -17.29 -5.94 5.90
C PRO A 177 -17.16 -7.43 6.24
N LEU A 178 -16.01 -7.84 6.77
CA LEU A 178 -15.72 -9.21 7.19
C LEU A 178 -15.42 -9.26 8.70
N GLU A 179 -16.39 -8.88 9.53
CA GLU A 179 -16.26 -8.81 10.99
C GLU A 179 -15.64 -10.08 11.62
N ALA A 180 -16.04 -11.26 11.14
CA ALA A 180 -15.52 -12.55 11.63
C ALA A 180 -14.04 -12.80 11.30
N ALA A 181 -13.47 -12.01 10.39
CA ALA A 181 -12.07 -12.04 9.99
C ALA A 181 -11.25 -10.89 10.62
N ALA A 182 -11.80 -10.18 11.60
CA ALA A 182 -11.06 -9.17 12.34
C ALA A 182 -9.76 -9.75 12.94
N LEU A 183 -8.69 -8.96 12.90
CA LEU A 183 -7.33 -9.39 13.21
C LEU A 183 -6.57 -8.37 14.06
N HIS A 184 -5.52 -8.82 14.73
CA HIS A 184 -4.59 -7.91 15.40
C HIS A 184 -3.69 -7.23 14.36
N GLY A 185 -3.55 -5.90 14.37
CA GLY A 185 -2.66 -5.17 13.47
C GLY A 185 -1.98 -4.00 14.17
N GLU A 186 -0.66 -3.96 14.10
CA GLU A 186 0.14 -2.84 14.59
C GLU A 186 0.99 -2.25 13.47
N GLN A 187 1.03 -0.92 13.35
CA GLN A 187 1.96 -0.27 12.45
C GLN A 187 3.41 -0.53 12.88
N VAL A 188 4.25 -0.98 11.95
CA VAL A 188 5.67 -1.21 12.20
C VAL A 188 6.57 -0.42 11.26
N SER A 189 7.84 -0.27 11.65
CA SER A 189 8.82 0.48 10.86
C SER A 189 9.28 -0.27 9.61
N HIS A 190 9.80 0.46 8.62
CA HIS A 190 10.51 -0.11 7.46
C HIS A 190 11.63 -1.09 7.87
N ARG A 191 12.26 -0.89 9.05
CA ARG A 191 13.29 -1.81 9.54
C ARG A 191 12.71 -3.18 9.86
N VAL A 192 11.51 -3.25 10.42
CA VAL A 192 10.83 -4.52 10.71
C VAL A 192 10.52 -5.25 9.40
N TRP A 193 9.97 -4.55 8.40
CA TRP A 193 9.76 -5.10 7.06
C TRP A 193 11.04 -5.65 6.41
N ASN A 194 12.15 -4.92 6.52
CA ASN A 194 13.44 -5.32 5.95
C ASN A 194 14.08 -6.52 6.68
N LEU A 195 13.68 -6.80 7.93
CA LEU A 195 14.12 -7.97 8.69
C LEU A 195 13.24 -9.20 8.45
N ALA A 196 12.02 -9.00 7.95
CA ALA A 196 11.06 -10.07 7.66
C ALA A 196 11.41 -10.80 6.35
N ASN A 197 11.09 -12.09 6.30
CA ASN A 197 11.34 -12.95 5.13
C ASN A 197 10.06 -13.11 4.30
N PRO A 198 10.10 -13.08 2.96
CA PRO A 198 8.94 -13.42 2.13
C PRO A 198 8.36 -14.78 2.50
N VAL A 199 7.03 -14.88 2.52
CA VAL A 199 6.36 -16.18 2.58
C VAL A 199 6.48 -16.83 1.22
N GLN A 200 6.85 -18.11 1.21
CA GLN A 200 6.98 -18.94 0.01
C GLN A 200 5.77 -19.86 -0.13
#